data_AF-A0A9E4PSL6-F1
#
_entry.id   AF-A0A9E4PSL6-F1
#
_cell.length_a   1.000
_cell.length_b   1.000
_cell.length_c   1.000
_cell.angle_alpha   90.00
_cell.angle_beta   90.00
_cell.angle_gamma   90.00
#
_symmetry.space_group_name_H-M   'P 1'
#
loop_
_entity.id
_entity.type
_entity.pdbx_description
1 polymer ?
#
loop_
_entity_poly.entity_id
_entity_poly.type
_entity_poly.pdbx_seq_one_letter_code
_entity_poly.pdbx_strand_id
1 'polypeptide(L)' 'MVSQLRIYTINRGMMDSWLKLFEEHIRPLHQKLGIPVERSWVNADRTEFLWVRTFNSVEEIPEKEAAYFASPER' A
#
# COMPACT_ATOMS: atom_id res chain seq x y z
N MET A 1 -3.86 6.78 16.90
CA MET A 1 -3.05 6.10 15.87
C MET A 1 -3.70 4.78 15.55
N VAL A 2 -3.95 4.50 14.27
CA VAL A 2 -4.56 3.26 13.80
C VAL A 2 -3.74 2.69 12.65
N SER A 3 -3.59 1.37 12.62
CA SER A 3 -2.88 0.67 11.54
C SER A 3 -3.89 -0.14 10.74
N GLN A 4 -3.77 -0.09 9.42
CA GLN A 4 -4.60 -0.85 8.52
C GLN A 4 -3.77 -1.89 7.79
N LEU A 5 -4.14 -3.15 7.98
CA LEU A 5 -3.63 -4.29 7.22
C LEU A 5 -4.38 -4.41 5.89
N ARG A 6 -3.62 -4.52 4.80
CA ARG A 6 -4.13 -4.78 3.46
C ARG A 6 -3.55 -6.10 2.97
N ILE A 7 -4.40 -6.98 2.45
CA ILE A 7 -4.02 -8.28 1.91
C ILE A 7 -4.57 -8.36 0.49
N TYR A 8 -3.69 -8.61 -0.49
CA TYR A 8 -4.06 -8.75 -1.89
C TYR A 8 -3.66 -10.14 -2.39
N THR A 9 -4.59 -10.83 -3.02
CA THR A 9 -4.26 -11.97 -3.88
C THR A 9 -3.74 -11.45 -5.21
N ILE A 10 -2.51 -11.81 -5.56
CA ILE A 10 -1.85 -11.34 -6.78
C ILE A 10 -2.04 -12.38 -7.89
N ASN A 11 -2.33 -11.91 -9.10
CA ASN A 11 -2.44 -12.77 -10.26
C ASN A 11 -1.17 -13.61 -10.47
N ARG A 12 -1.34 -14.87 -10.87
CA ARG A 12 -0.23 -15.81 -11.08
C ARG A 12 0.81 -15.20 -12.03
N GLY A 13 2.08 -15.25 -11.65
CA GLY A 13 3.20 -14.71 -12.42
C GLY A 13 3.40 -13.20 -12.32
N MET A 14 2.51 -12.47 -11.62
CA MET A 14 2.57 -11.00 -11.54
C MET A 14 3.25 -10.48 -10.26
N MET A 15 3.67 -11.35 -9.33
CA MET A 15 4.22 -10.92 -8.03
C MET A 15 5.43 -9.99 -8.18
N ASP A 16 6.40 -10.32 -9.05
CA ASP A 16 7.60 -9.48 -9.19
C ASP A 16 7.29 -8.13 -9.84
N SER A 17 6.41 -8.09 -10.84
CA SER A 17 5.92 -6.83 -11.43
C SER A 17 5.15 -5.99 -10.42
N TRP A 18 4.34 -6.64 -9.57
CA TRP A 18 3.61 -5.98 -8.48
C TRP A 18 4.56 -5.39 -7.45
N LEU A 19 5.58 -6.14 -7.01
CA LEU A 19 6.59 -5.65 -6.06
C LEU A 19 7.36 -4.46 -6.62
N LYS A 20 7.74 -4.51 -7.91
CA LYS A 20 8.41 -3.39 -8.58
C LYS A 20 7.52 -2.13 -8.59
N LEU A 21 6.27 -2.25 -9.05
CA LEU A 21 5.30 -1.15 -9.04
C LEU A 21 5.09 -0.60 -7.63
N PHE A 22 5.02 -1.49 -6.65
CA PHE A 22 4.78 -1.11 -5.27
C PHE A 22 5.94 -0.30 -4.69
N GLU A 23 7.18 -0.77 -4.84
CA GLU A 23 8.36 -0.10 -4.30
C GLU A 23 8.72 1.19 -5.05
N GLU A 24 8.54 1.23 -6.37
CA GLU A 24 8.95 2.37 -7.20
C GLU A 24 7.88 3.48 -7.24
N HIS A 25 6.59 3.15 -7.08
CA HIS A 25 5.50 4.11 -7.25
C HIS A 25 4.57 4.22 -6.05
N ILE A 26 4.02 3.08 -5.57
CA ILE A 26 2.96 3.12 -4.55
C ILE A 26 3.49 3.57 -3.19
N ARG A 27 4.59 2.97 -2.72
CA ARG A 27 5.20 3.29 -1.42
C ARG A 27 5.70 4.75 -1.38
N PRO A 28 6.45 5.26 -2.39
CA PRO A 28 6.87 6.66 -2.40
C PRO A 28 5.70 7.65 -2.40
N LEU A 29 4.62 7.37 -3.15
CA LEU A 29 3.45 8.23 -3.17
C LEU A 29 2.72 8.22 -1.82
N HIS A 30 2.57 7.05 -1.19
CA HIS A 30 2.03 6.93 0.17
C HIS A 30 2.87 7.74 1.17
N GLN A 31 4.19 7.65 1.11
CA GLN A 31 5.09 8.44 1.95
C GLN A 31 4.90 9.95 1.73
N LYS A 32 4.82 10.41 0.47
CA LYS A 32 4.60 11.81 0.11
C LYS A 32 3.29 12.38 0.67
N LEU A 33 2.25 11.55 0.74
CA LEU A 33 0.93 11.93 1.25
C LEU A 33 0.78 11.78 2.78
N GLY A 34 1.85 11.39 3.47
CA GLY A 34 1.84 11.19 4.92
C GLY A 34 1.08 9.93 5.34
N ILE A 35 1.09 8.89 4.50
CA ILE A 35 0.51 7.57 4.77
C ILE A 35 1.67 6.56 4.87
N PRO A 36 2.45 6.55 5.97
CA PRO A 36 3.63 5.71 6.06
C PRO A 36 3.26 4.23 5.91
N VAL A 37 3.99 3.53 5.04
CA VAL A 37 3.94 2.07 4.93
C VAL A 37 4.99 1.49 5.86
N GLU A 38 4.56 0.95 6.99
CA GLU A 38 5.48 0.45 8.01
C GLU A 38 6.22 -0.81 7.54
N ARG A 39 5.47 -1.74 6.95
CA ARG A 39 5.98 -3.06 6.56
C ARG A 39 5.17 -3.64 5.41
N SER A 40 5.81 -4.51 4.65
CA SER A 40 5.20 -5.30 3.58
C SER A 40 5.85 -6.68 3.49
N TRP A 41 5.07 -7.67 3.09
CA TRP A 41 5.48 -9.07 3.01
C TRP A 41 4.83 -9.76 1.81
N VAL A 42 5.46 -10.85 1.39
CA VAL A 42 4.89 -11.84 0.47
C VAL A 42 4.76 -13.15 1.25
N ASN A 43 3.62 -13.83 1.14
CA ASN A 43 3.45 -15.13 1.78
C ASN A 43 4.39 -16.19 1.17
N ALA A 44 4.59 -17.32 1.87
CA ALA A 44 5.52 -18.36 1.42
C ALA A 44 5.18 -18.91 0.02
N ASP A 45 3.88 -19.03 -0.28
CA ASP A 45 3.38 -19.53 -1.57
C ASP A 45 3.45 -18.49 -2.70
N ARG A 46 3.85 -17.24 -2.39
CA ARG A 46 3.93 -16.11 -3.32
C ARG A 46 2.63 -15.82 -4.07
N THR A 47 1.50 -16.05 -3.43
CA THR A 47 0.15 -15.76 -3.94
C THR A 47 -0.44 -14.49 -3.35
N GLU A 48 0.05 -14.06 -2.18
CA GLU A 48 -0.49 -12.91 -1.45
C GLU A 48 0.59 -11.88 -1.15
N PHE A 49 0.20 -10.61 -1.27
CA PHE A 49 0.98 -9.47 -0.83
C PHE A 49 0.26 -8.79 0.33
N LEU A 50 0.98 -8.63 1.45
CA LEU A 50 0.47 -8.04 2.68
C LEU A 50 1.24 -6.76 2.97
N TRP A 51 0.57 -5.72 3.46
CA TRP A 51 1.22 -4.48 3.87
C TRP A 51 0.41 -3.74 4.92
N VAL A 52 1.12 -2.97 5.75
CA VAL A 52 0.54 -2.18 6.83
C VAL A 52 0.82 -0.71 6.57
N ARG A 53 -0.24 0.10 6.64
CA ARG A 53 -0.18 1.56 6.62
C ARG A 53 -0.79 2.14 7.89
N THR A 54 -0.23 3.24 8.37
CA THR A 54 -0.61 3.85 9.66
C THR A 54 -1.18 5.25 9.46
N PHE A 55 -2.18 5.59 10.28
CA PHE A 55 -2.90 6.86 10.26
C PHE A 55 -3.05 7.41 11.69
N ASN A 56 -3.32 8.70 11.82
CA ASN A 56 -3.53 9.30 13.15
C ASN A 56 -4.85 8.83 13.77
N SER A 57 -5.91 8.72 12.96
CA SER A 57 -7.22 8.22 13.36
C SER A 57 -7.96 7.53 12.20
N VAL A 58 -9.11 6.92 12.47
CA VAL A 58 -9.92 6.23 11.43
C VAL A 58 -10.55 7.25 10.47
N GLU A 59 -10.89 8.42 10.98
CA GLU A 59 -11.56 9.51 10.26
C GLU A 59 -10.66 10.13 9.17
N GLU A 60 -9.33 10.06 9.32
CA GLU A 60 -8.35 10.54 8.34
C GLU A 60 -8.24 9.62 7.11
N ILE A 61 -8.61 8.34 7.22
CA ILE A 61 -8.41 7.34 6.17
C ILE A 61 -9.07 7.76 4.84
N PRO A 62 -10.37 8.14 4.80
CA PRO A 62 -11.04 8.51 3.55
C PRO A 62 -10.42 9.74 2.87
N GLU A 63 -10.00 10.75 3.64
CA GLU A 63 -9.35 11.95 3.12
C GLU A 63 -8.01 11.62 2.46
N LYS A 64 -7.18 10.83 3.14
CA LYS A 64 -5.88 10.38 2.64
C LYS A 64 -6.00 9.49 1.41
N GLU A 65 -7.00 8.61 1.38
CA GLU A 65 -7.29 7.79 0.21
C GLU A 65 -7.75 8.65 -0.96
N ALA A 66 -8.64 9.62 -0.75
CA ALA A 66 -9.07 10.53 -1.80
C ALA A 66 -7.89 11.31 -2.39
N ALA A 67 -6.98 11.82 -1.56
CA ALA A 67 -5.76 12.48 -2.01
C ALA A 67 -4.86 11.53 -2.83
N TYR A 68 -4.73 10.27 -2.41
CA TYR A 68 -3.98 9.25 -3.16
C TYR A 68 -4.60 8.97 -4.54
N PHE A 69 -5.92 8.79 -4.61
CA PHE A 69 -6.61 8.55 -5.89
C PHE A 69 -6.66 9.76 -6.82
N ALA A 70 -6.56 10.99 -6.28
CA ALA A 70 -6.51 12.21 -7.07
C ALA A 70 -5.09 12.59 -7.54
N SER A 71 -4.05 11.87 -7.09
CA SER A 71 -2.66 12.18 -7.43
C SER A 71 -2.35 11.81 -8.89
N PRO A 72 -1.70 12.68 -9.68
CA PRO A 72 -1.33 12.38 -11.07
C PRO A 72 -0.42 11.16 -11.25
N GLU A 73 0.35 10.82 -10.22
CA GLU A 73 1.26 9.68 -10.19
C GLU A 73 0.54 8.33 -9.99
N ARG A 74 -0.79 8.35 -9.74
CA ARG A 74 -1.60 7.17 -9.48
C ARG A 74 -2.12 6.50 -10.74
#